data_AF-A0A9Q3PCK6-F1
#
_entry.id   AF-A0A9Q3PCK6-F1
#
_cell.length_a   1.000
_cell.length_b   1.000
_cell.length_c   1.000
_cell.angle_alpha   90.00
_cell.angle_beta   90.00
_cell.angle_gamma   90.00
#
_symmetry.space_group_name_H-M   'P 1'
#
loop_
_entity.id
_entity.type
_entity.pdbx_description
1 polymer ?
#
loop_
_entity_poly.entity_id
_entity_poly.type
_entity_poly.pdbx_seq_one_letter_code
_entity_poly.pdbx_strand_id
1 'polypeptide(L)'
;MKEGGHVSLYIADFKSLVSRIGDWGERALIHHFRKGLSSRIVDQLASHPSNIDSLQDLMDITLELDTGYHERQKERNHHQEKKPEASKSSLSHQQNSSSSSHKKNFHAQKRHKPHSSLLNKDFKLKGSEKERRIKEGFCTYCGGKHSLYSCFKRPQNKLTQLSGQFPSQGKA
;
A
#
# COMPACT_ATOMS: atom_id res chain seq x y z
N MET A 1 -11.50 -18.77 -17.21
CA MET A 1 -11.60 -18.65 -15.73
C MET A 1 -12.61 -17.56 -15.38
N LYS A 2 -13.33 -17.66 -14.26
CA LYS A 2 -14.25 -16.58 -13.82
C LYS A 2 -13.46 -15.40 -13.24
N GLU A 3 -14.05 -14.20 -13.29
CA GLU A 3 -13.51 -13.02 -12.61
C GLU A 3 -13.48 -13.27 -11.10
N GLY A 4 -12.27 -13.25 -10.50
CA GLY A 4 -12.04 -13.56 -9.08
C GLY A 4 -11.76 -15.03 -8.75
N GLY A 5 -11.70 -15.91 -9.75
CA GLY A 5 -11.20 -17.28 -9.58
C GLY A 5 -9.68 -17.34 -9.44
N HIS A 6 -9.18 -18.37 -8.77
CA HIS A 6 -7.75 -18.59 -8.58
C HIS A 6 -7.08 -19.19 -9.82
N VAL A 7 -5.94 -18.63 -10.20
CA VAL A 7 -5.16 -19.09 -11.36
C VAL A 7 -4.58 -20.48 -11.14
N SER A 8 -4.25 -20.86 -9.90
CA SER A 8 -3.74 -22.21 -9.57
C SER A 8 -4.70 -23.34 -9.99
N LEU A 9 -6.00 -23.17 -9.74
CA LEU A 9 -7.02 -24.13 -10.16
C LEU A 9 -7.11 -24.21 -11.69
N TYR A 10 -7.11 -23.04 -12.34
CA TYR A 10 -7.14 -22.98 -13.80
C TYR A 10 -5.91 -23.63 -14.44
N ILE A 11 -4.71 -23.44 -13.88
CA ILE A 11 -3.48 -24.09 -14.35
C ILE A 11 -3.59 -25.62 -14.23
N ALA A 12 -4.11 -26.13 -13.10
CA ALA A 12 -4.28 -27.56 -12.90
C ALA A 12 -5.23 -28.17 -13.95
N ASP A 13 -6.38 -27.53 -14.17
CA ASP A 13 -7.35 -27.94 -15.19
C ASP A 13 -6.75 -27.87 -16.60
N PHE A 14 -6.03 -26.78 -16.89
CA PHE A 14 -5.38 -26.60 -18.18
C PHE A 14 -4.33 -27.67 -18.45
N LYS A 15 -3.46 -27.97 -17.48
CA LYS A 15 -2.46 -29.05 -17.60
C LYS A 15 -3.13 -30.41 -17.82
N SER A 16 -4.22 -30.69 -17.11
CA SER A 16 -5.01 -31.92 -17.33
C SER A 16 -5.56 -32.02 -18.75
N LEU A 17 -6.06 -30.92 -19.31
CA LEU A 17 -6.55 -30.87 -20.69
C LEU A 17 -5.41 -31.05 -21.71
N VAL A 18 -4.28 -30.37 -21.52
CA VAL A 18 -3.12 -30.50 -22.41
C VAL A 18 -2.62 -31.95 -22.46
N SER A 19 -2.52 -32.62 -21.31
CA SER A 19 -2.12 -34.03 -21.25
C SER A 19 -3.09 -34.97 -21.98
N ARG A 20 -4.37 -34.60 -22.11
CA ARG A 20 -5.39 -35.42 -22.80
C ARG A 20 -5.43 -35.17 -24.31
N ILE A 21 -5.09 -33.96 -24.75
CA ILE A 21 -5.26 -33.54 -26.14
C ILE A 21 -4.02 -33.88 -27.00
N GLY A 22 -2.83 -33.99 -26.41
CA GLY A 22 -1.60 -34.39 -27.12
C GLY A 22 -0.78 -33.22 -27.70
N ASP A 23 0.03 -33.50 -28.74
CA ASP A 23 1.15 -32.67 -29.27
C ASP A 23 0.79 -31.30 -29.84
N TRP A 24 0.24 -30.42 -29.02
CA TRP A 24 0.03 -29.03 -29.36
C TRP A 24 1.34 -28.26 -29.24
N GLY A 25 1.63 -27.45 -30.24
CA GLY A 25 2.79 -26.54 -30.18
C GLY A 25 2.65 -25.54 -29.04
N GLU A 26 3.78 -25.22 -28.40
CA GLU A 26 3.83 -24.32 -27.24
C GLU A 26 3.17 -22.96 -27.50
N ARG A 27 3.36 -22.40 -28.71
CA ARG A 27 2.70 -21.15 -29.13
C ARG A 27 1.17 -21.23 -29.13
N ALA A 28 0.62 -22.36 -29.56
CA ALA A 28 -0.82 -22.57 -29.55
C ALA A 28 -1.33 -22.70 -28.10
N LEU A 29 -0.59 -23.43 -27.26
CA LEU A 29 -0.90 -23.55 -25.83
C LEU A 29 -0.86 -22.19 -25.12
N ILE A 30 0.16 -21.37 -25.38
CA ILE A 30 0.27 -20.00 -24.85
C ILE A 30 -0.96 -19.17 -25.25
N HIS A 31 -1.33 -19.22 -26.53
CA HIS A 31 -2.49 -18.47 -27.02
C HIS A 31 -3.79 -18.91 -26.34
N HIS A 32 -4.04 -20.22 -26.23
CA HIS A 32 -5.21 -20.75 -25.54
C HIS A 32 -5.20 -20.46 -24.05
N PHE A 33 -4.05 -20.56 -23.41
CA PHE A 33 -3.88 -20.23 -22.00
C PHE A 33 -4.28 -18.78 -21.75
N ARG A 34 -3.71 -17.82 -22.51
CA ARG A 34 -4.02 -16.38 -22.41
C ARG A 34 -5.50 -16.08 -22.62
N LYS A 35 -6.13 -16.74 -23.60
CA LYS A 35 -7.56 -16.57 -23.89
C LYS A 35 -8.48 -16.99 -22.74
N GLY A 36 -8.04 -17.96 -21.92
CA GLY A 36 -8.82 -18.45 -20.79
C GLY A 36 -8.56 -17.73 -19.46
N LEU A 37 -7.62 -16.78 -19.41
CA LEU A 37 -7.36 -15.95 -18.23
C LEU A 37 -8.51 -14.95 -17.99
N SER A 38 -8.65 -14.48 -16.74
CA SER A 38 -9.56 -13.38 -16.41
C SER A 38 -9.03 -12.07 -16.96
N SER A 39 -9.93 -11.12 -17.28
CA SER A 39 -9.56 -9.81 -17.84
C SER A 39 -8.52 -9.12 -16.97
N ARG A 40 -8.71 -9.20 -15.65
CA ARG A 40 -7.80 -8.62 -14.66
C ARG A 40 -6.35 -9.10 -14.81
N ILE A 41 -6.14 -10.42 -14.98
CA ILE A 41 -4.80 -10.98 -15.10
C ILE A 41 -4.19 -10.63 -16.46
N VAL A 42 -5.01 -10.59 -17.52
CA VAL A 42 -4.58 -10.14 -18.86
C VAL A 42 -4.08 -8.70 -18.85
N ASP A 43 -4.79 -7.80 -18.17
CA ASP A 43 -4.38 -6.40 -18.03
C ASP A 43 -3.05 -6.25 -17.25
N GLN A 44 -2.87 -7.04 -16.19
CA GLN A 44 -1.63 -7.05 -15.42
C GLN A 44 -0.44 -7.62 -16.21
N LEU A 45 -0.68 -8.66 -17.01
CA LEU A 45 0.30 -9.19 -17.95
C LEU A 45 0.71 -8.16 -19.00
N ALA A 46 -0.24 -7.36 -19.52
CA ALA A 46 0.06 -6.32 -20.50
C ALA A 46 0.97 -5.20 -19.94
N SER A 47 0.90 -4.95 -18.63
CA SER A 47 1.78 -4.02 -17.93
C SER A 47 3.12 -4.64 -17.51
N HIS A 48 3.32 -5.96 -17.69
CA HIS A 48 4.52 -6.64 -17.23
C HIS A 48 5.67 -6.43 -18.23
N PRO A 49 6.87 -6.02 -17.79
CA PRO A 49 7.97 -5.64 -18.69
C PRO A 49 8.70 -6.82 -19.37
N SER A 50 8.48 -8.05 -18.90
CA SER A 50 9.17 -9.24 -19.42
C SER A 50 8.51 -9.79 -20.69
N ASN A 51 9.30 -10.16 -21.69
CA ASN A 51 8.84 -11.01 -22.78
C ASN A 51 8.66 -12.44 -22.25
N ILE A 52 7.48 -13.01 -22.48
CA ILE A 52 7.11 -14.33 -21.97
C ILE A 52 7.01 -15.27 -23.17
N ASP A 53 8.11 -15.97 -23.44
CA ASP A 53 8.24 -16.82 -24.62
C ASP A 53 7.97 -18.30 -24.33
N SER A 54 8.05 -18.73 -23.06
CA SER A 54 7.67 -20.07 -22.63
C SER A 54 6.30 -20.11 -21.96
N LEU A 55 5.59 -21.22 -22.18
CA LEU A 55 4.32 -21.50 -21.51
C LEU A 55 4.49 -21.60 -19.99
N GLN A 56 5.61 -22.16 -19.52
CA GLN A 56 5.85 -22.34 -18.10
C GLN A 56 6.09 -20.99 -17.41
N ASP A 57 6.91 -20.12 -18.01
CA ASP A 57 7.13 -18.75 -17.52
C ASP A 57 5.80 -17.97 -17.45
N LEU A 58 4.92 -18.17 -18.44
CA LEU A 58 3.60 -17.55 -18.44
C LEU A 58 2.73 -18.03 -17.27
N MET A 59 2.75 -19.33 -16.98
CA MET A 59 2.04 -19.90 -15.85
C MET A 59 2.57 -19.37 -14.52
N ASP A 60 3.90 -19.24 -14.38
CA ASP A 60 4.53 -18.79 -13.15
C ASP A 60 4.25 -17.31 -12.87
N ILE A 61 4.40 -16.44 -13.89
CA ILE A 61 4.08 -15.00 -13.78
C ILE A 61 2.59 -14.80 -13.47
N THR A 62 1.70 -15.53 -14.13
CA THR A 62 0.26 -15.40 -13.86
C THR A 62 -0.12 -15.86 -12.46
N LEU A 63 0.54 -16.91 -11.93
CA LEU A 63 0.36 -17.37 -10.57
C LEU A 63 0.85 -16.36 -9.53
N GLU A 64 1.99 -15.71 -9.79
CA GLU A 64 2.53 -14.66 -8.91
C GLU A 64 1.57 -13.44 -8.84
N LEU A 65 1.08 -12.99 -10.00
CA LEU A 65 0.11 -11.89 -10.10
C LEU A 65 -1.21 -12.21 -9.38
N ASP A 66 -1.65 -13.47 -9.43
CA ASP A 66 -2.85 -13.91 -8.74
C ASP A 66 -2.65 -13.93 -7.22
N THR A 67 -1.55 -14.55 -6.77
CA THR A 67 -1.19 -14.67 -5.35
C THR A 67 -1.12 -13.30 -4.69
N GLY A 68 -0.36 -12.36 -5.27
CA GLY A 68 -0.20 -11.03 -4.71
C GLY A 68 -1.52 -10.23 -4.63
N TYR A 69 -2.46 -10.49 -5.52
CA TYR A 69 -3.79 -9.88 -5.42
C TYR A 69 -4.63 -10.50 -4.32
N HIS A 70 -4.67 -11.82 -4.23
CA HIS A 70 -5.45 -12.48 -3.19
C HIS A 70 -4.93 -12.13 -1.79
N GLU A 71 -3.61 -11.97 -1.63
CA GLU A 71 -3.01 -11.43 -0.41
C GLU A 71 -3.51 -10.01 -0.12
N ARG A 72 -3.45 -9.10 -1.10
CA ARG A 72 -3.96 -7.73 -0.94
C ARG A 72 -5.46 -7.68 -0.63
N GLN A 73 -6.26 -8.60 -1.19
CA GLN A 73 -7.69 -8.70 -0.87
C GLN A 73 -7.90 -9.15 0.57
N LYS A 74 -7.15 -10.16 1.04
CA LYS A 74 -7.21 -10.60 2.45
C LYS A 74 -6.86 -9.46 3.40
N GLU A 75 -5.83 -8.68 3.11
CA GLU A 75 -5.47 -7.50 3.92
C GLU A 75 -6.60 -6.45 3.96
N ARG A 76 -7.22 -6.19 2.81
CA ARG A 76 -8.30 -5.19 2.69
C ARG A 76 -9.55 -5.63 3.46
N ASN A 77 -9.91 -6.91 3.38
CA ASN A 77 -11.04 -7.46 4.13
C ASN A 77 -10.80 -7.38 5.65
N HIS A 78 -9.61 -7.75 6.12
CA HIS A 78 -9.26 -7.65 7.54
C HIS A 78 -9.22 -6.20 8.08
N HIS A 79 -8.94 -5.20 7.23
CA HIS A 79 -9.01 -3.80 7.63
C HIS A 79 -10.44 -3.24 7.61
N GLN A 80 -11.33 -3.78 6.78
CA GLN A 80 -12.74 -3.37 6.77
C GLN A 80 -13.53 -3.95 7.94
N GLU A 81 -13.22 -5.16 8.40
CA GLU A 81 -13.88 -5.77 9.57
C GLU A 81 -13.52 -5.08 10.90
N LYS A 82 -12.46 -4.27 10.94
CA LYS A 82 -12.05 -3.51 12.15
C LYS A 82 -12.69 -2.12 12.26
N LYS A 83 -13.77 -1.83 11.52
CA LYS A 83 -14.54 -0.62 11.74
C LYS A 83 -15.42 -0.82 12.98
N PRO A 84 -15.23 -0.08 14.10
CA PRO A 84 -16.18 -0.14 15.19
C PRO A 84 -17.50 0.42 14.69
N GLU A 85 -18.53 -0.42 14.67
CA GLU A 85 -19.90 -0.02 14.39
C GLU A 85 -20.33 0.95 15.50
N ALA A 86 -20.29 2.25 15.20
CA ALA A 86 -20.98 3.24 16.00
C ALA A 86 -22.47 3.16 15.69
N SER A 87 -23.25 2.97 16.76
CA SER A 87 -24.66 3.35 16.94
C SER A 87 -25.73 2.32 16.56
N LYS A 88 -26.10 1.51 17.57
CA LYS A 88 -27.51 1.44 18.00
C LYS A 88 -27.60 1.70 19.50
N SER A 89 -28.07 2.89 19.83
CA SER A 89 -28.51 3.32 21.14
C SER A 89 -29.58 2.37 21.69
N SER A 90 -29.29 1.71 22.80
CA SER A 90 -30.31 1.26 23.74
C SER A 90 -29.81 1.54 25.14
N LEU A 91 -30.50 2.47 25.79
CA LEU A 91 -30.36 2.82 27.19
C LEU A 91 -30.82 1.61 28.02
N SER A 92 -29.97 1.10 28.90
CA SER A 92 -30.43 0.64 30.21
C SER A 92 -29.30 0.66 31.23
N HIS A 93 -29.64 1.22 32.38
CA HIS A 93 -28.92 1.29 33.64
C HIS A 93 -28.67 -0.12 34.20
N GLN A 94 -27.48 -0.42 34.73
CA GLN A 94 -27.35 -0.86 36.12
C GLN A 94 -25.91 -0.85 36.63
N GLN A 95 -25.79 -0.60 37.92
CA GLN A 95 -24.62 -0.15 38.67
C GLN A 95 -23.86 -1.31 39.36
N ASN A 96 -22.62 -0.99 39.77
CA ASN A 96 -21.83 -1.53 40.90
C ASN A 96 -21.33 -2.99 40.79
N SER A 97 -20.10 -3.37 41.15
CA SER A 97 -19.31 -2.97 42.32
C SER A 97 -17.81 -3.30 42.16
N SER A 98 -16.96 -2.43 42.69
CA SER A 98 -15.64 -2.65 43.34
C SER A 98 -14.87 -3.97 43.18
N SER A 99 -13.60 -3.89 42.73
CA SER A 99 -12.42 -4.11 43.60
C SER A 99 -11.09 -4.07 42.84
N SER A 100 -10.04 -3.73 43.58
CA SER A 100 -8.63 -4.06 43.33
C SER A 100 -7.79 -3.13 42.43
N SER A 101 -7.20 -2.16 43.11
CA SER A 101 -6.03 -1.37 42.75
C SER A 101 -4.84 -2.20 42.30
N HIS A 102 -4.42 -2.14 41.03
CA HIS A 102 -3.04 -2.48 40.63
C HIS A 102 -2.50 -1.36 39.71
N LYS A 103 -1.95 -0.31 40.33
CA LYS A 103 -1.10 0.65 39.65
C LYS A 103 0.19 -0.07 39.23
N LYS A 104 0.46 -0.17 37.94
CA LYS A 104 1.81 -0.41 37.42
C LYS A 104 2.15 0.66 36.40
N ASN A 105 2.85 1.68 36.90
CA ASN A 105 3.61 2.63 36.10
C ASN A 105 4.66 1.86 35.30
N PHE A 106 4.52 1.83 33.98
CA PHE A 106 5.62 1.54 33.07
C PHE A 106 5.82 2.77 32.18
N HIS A 107 6.86 3.54 32.51
CA HIS A 107 7.48 4.47 31.57
C HIS A 107 8.16 3.65 30.47
N ALA A 108 7.61 3.61 29.25
CA ALA A 108 8.39 3.28 28.05
C ALA A 108 7.60 3.51 26.76
N GLN A 109 8.15 4.43 25.94
CA GLN A 109 8.11 4.43 24.48
C GLN A 109 6.74 4.73 23.84
N LYS A 110 6.57 6.00 23.44
CA LYS A 110 5.51 6.50 22.57
C LYS A 110 5.36 5.57 21.36
N ARG A 111 4.27 4.79 21.31
CA ARG A 111 3.89 4.08 20.09
C ARG A 111 3.68 5.12 19.00
N HIS A 112 4.53 5.09 17.97
CA HIS A 112 4.39 5.93 16.79
C HIS A 112 3.00 5.66 16.19
N LYS A 113 2.14 6.68 16.21
CA LYS A 113 0.86 6.66 15.50
C LYS A 113 1.15 6.30 14.04
N PRO A 114 0.29 5.50 13.38
CA PRO A 114 0.49 5.14 11.98
C PRO A 114 0.64 6.42 11.15
N HIS A 115 1.65 6.45 10.28
CA HIS A 115 2.05 7.61 9.47
C HIS A 115 0.89 8.24 8.68
N SER A 116 -0.19 7.49 8.45
CA SER A 116 -1.46 7.93 7.84
C SER A 116 -2.14 9.09 8.57
N SER A 117 -1.98 9.22 9.89
CA SER A 117 -2.60 10.30 10.67
C SER A 117 -1.91 11.67 10.50
N LEU A 118 -0.72 11.69 9.90
CA LEU A 118 0.11 12.88 9.69
C LEU A 118 -0.05 13.48 8.28
N LEU A 119 -0.80 12.78 7.42
CA LEU A 119 -1.00 13.14 6.02
C LEU A 119 -2.46 13.58 5.80
N ASN A 120 -2.64 14.59 4.94
CA ASN A 120 -3.95 14.97 4.41
C ASN A 120 -4.43 13.93 3.38
N LYS A 121 -5.69 14.04 2.95
CA LYS A 121 -6.26 13.22 1.86
C LYS A 121 -5.43 13.28 0.57
N ASP A 122 -4.72 14.39 0.36
CA ASP A 122 -3.81 14.62 -0.77
C ASP A 122 -2.41 14.01 -0.57
N PHE A 123 -2.23 13.15 0.44
CA PHE A 123 -0.95 12.52 0.83
C PHE A 123 0.18 13.51 1.18
N LYS A 124 -0.14 14.80 1.37
CA LYS A 124 0.79 15.85 1.83
C LYS A 124 0.77 15.93 3.35
N LEU A 125 1.90 16.30 3.97
CA LEU A 125 2.01 16.49 5.41
C LEU A 125 1.02 17.57 5.89
N LYS A 126 0.26 17.29 6.95
CA LYS A 126 -0.66 18.26 7.54
C LYS A 126 0.12 19.48 8.04
N GLY A 127 -0.44 20.68 7.87
CA GLY A 127 0.21 21.94 8.29
C GLY A 127 0.68 21.92 9.75
N SER A 128 -0.14 21.35 10.65
CA SER A 128 0.20 21.18 12.07
C SER A 128 1.40 20.27 12.31
N GLU A 129 1.59 19.22 11.49
CA GLU A 129 2.76 18.34 11.60
C GLU A 129 4.01 19.00 10.99
N LYS A 130 3.85 19.81 9.94
CA LYS A 130 4.96 20.63 9.39
C LYS A 130 5.47 21.62 10.44
N GLU A 131 4.57 22.34 11.12
CA GLU A 131 4.88 23.28 12.19
C GLU A 131 5.64 22.61 13.34
N ARG A 132 5.15 21.45 13.79
CA ARG A 132 5.78 20.66 14.85
C ARG A 132 7.19 20.23 14.47
N ARG A 133 7.40 19.76 13.25
CA ARG A 133 8.73 19.38 12.75
C ARG A 133 9.68 20.57 12.72
N ILE A 134 9.22 21.75 12.30
CA ILE A 134 10.04 22.97 12.32
C ILE A 134 10.42 23.34 13.77
N LYS A 135 9.44 23.36 14.67
CA LYS A 135 9.65 23.71 16.09
C LYS A 135 10.61 22.75 16.80
N GLU A 136 10.53 21.47 16.49
CA GLU A 136 11.37 20.43 17.09
C GLU A 136 12.67 20.15 16.30
N GLY A 137 12.93 20.90 15.21
CA GLY A 137 14.16 20.77 14.41
C GLY A 137 14.25 19.50 13.58
N PHE A 138 13.12 18.91 13.21
CA PHE A 138 13.03 17.76 12.31
C PHE A 138 12.86 18.18 10.86
N CYS A 139 13.41 17.38 9.96
CA CYS A 139 13.29 17.58 8.53
C CYS A 139 11.83 17.42 8.06
N THR A 140 11.34 18.40 7.31
CA THR A 140 9.97 18.40 6.79
C THR A 140 9.72 17.31 5.75
N TYR A 141 10.77 16.87 5.03
CA TYR A 141 10.67 15.85 3.98
C TYR A 141 10.68 14.43 4.55
N CYS A 142 11.68 14.08 5.37
CA CYS A 142 11.89 12.70 5.81
C CYS A 142 11.59 12.46 7.30
N GLY A 143 11.39 13.51 8.11
CA GLY A 143 11.18 13.39 9.55
C GLY A 143 12.43 13.07 10.36
N GLY A 144 13.62 13.05 9.76
CA GLY A 144 14.90 12.84 10.45
C GLY A 144 15.44 14.09 11.13
N LYS A 145 16.38 13.92 12.08
CA LYS A 145 17.13 15.03 12.71
C LYS A 145 18.27 15.48 11.80
N HIS A 146 17.99 16.40 10.90
CA HIS A 146 18.98 17.08 10.08
C HIS A 146 18.41 18.36 9.49
N SER A 147 19.29 19.25 9.05
CA SER A 147 18.92 20.47 8.32
C SER A 147 18.21 20.13 7.00
N LEU A 148 17.22 20.93 6.61
CA LEU A 148 16.48 20.74 5.35
C LEU A 148 17.40 20.67 4.11
N TYR A 149 18.56 21.34 4.17
CA TYR A 149 19.56 21.36 3.10
C TYR A 149 20.39 20.08 3.01
N SER A 150 20.53 19.32 4.10
CA SER A 150 21.26 18.04 4.13
C SER A 150 20.33 16.82 3.99
N CYS A 151 19.06 17.03 3.64
CA CYS A 151 18.12 15.94 3.45
C CYS A 151 18.28 15.28 2.07
N PHE A 152 18.74 14.02 2.05
CA PHE A 152 18.83 13.23 0.82
C PHE A 152 17.47 12.92 0.16
N LYS A 153 16.39 12.87 0.94
CA LYS A 153 15.02 12.66 0.43
C LYS A 153 14.35 13.94 -0.07
N ARG A 154 15.04 15.09 0.02
CA ARG A 154 14.55 16.32 -0.59
C ARG A 154 14.65 16.15 -2.11
N PRO A 155 13.56 16.37 -2.87
CA PRO A 155 13.66 16.39 -4.32
C PRO A 155 14.66 17.49 -4.69
N GLN A 156 15.71 17.12 -5.42
CA GLN A 156 16.68 18.05 -6.00
C GLN A 156 15.96 18.83 -7.09
N ASN A 157 15.18 19.82 -6.68
CA ASN A 157 14.55 20.72 -7.63
C ASN A 157 15.67 21.57 -8.22
N LYS A 158 15.96 21.41 -9.52
CA LYS A 158 16.74 22.37 -10.29
C LYS A 158 15.97 23.70 -10.29
N LEU A 159 16.13 24.48 -9.23
CA LEU A 159 15.87 25.91 -9.29
C LEU A 159 16.89 26.63 -8.40
N THR A 160 17.98 26.93 -9.07
CA THR A 160 18.93 27.99 -8.77
C THR A 160 18.21 29.31 -8.44
N GLN A 161 18.75 30.00 -7.43
CA GLN A 161 18.68 31.45 -7.21
C GLN A 161 17.31 32.09 -6.97
N LEU A 162 17.02 32.39 -5.70
CA LEU A 162 16.66 33.76 -5.31
C LEU A 162 17.43 34.08 -4.03
N SER A 163 18.66 34.56 -4.24
CA SER A 163 19.41 35.35 -3.28
C SER A 163 18.59 36.58 -2.87
N GLY A 164 18.69 36.93 -1.59
CA GLY A 164 17.88 37.96 -0.97
C GLY A 164 17.95 39.33 -1.63
N GLN A 165 16.82 40.03 -1.57
CA GLN A 165 16.79 41.48 -1.64
C GLN A 165 16.01 41.95 -0.41
N PHE A 166 16.75 42.46 0.57
CA PHE A 166 16.23 43.18 1.71
C PHE A 166 15.51 44.44 1.21
N PRO A 167 14.30 44.77 1.69
CA PRO A 167 13.74 46.10 1.48
C PRO A 167 14.54 47.10 2.33
N SER A 168 15.33 47.94 1.67
CA SER A 168 15.93 49.14 2.25
C SER A 168 14.82 50.08 2.73
N GLN A 169 14.78 50.33 4.03
CA GLN A 169 13.86 51.29 4.64
C GLN A 169 14.15 52.72 4.14
N GLY A 170 13.08 53.43 3.79
CA GLY A 170 13.08 54.88 3.74
C GLY A 170 12.87 55.48 5.14
N LYS A 171 13.66 56.51 5.44
CA LYS A 171 13.52 57.58 6.45
C LYS A 171 14.78 58.44 6.28
N ALA A 172 14.78 59.76 6.19
CA ALA A 172 13.78 60.80 6.37
C ALA A 172 14.18 62.00 5.47
#